data_AF-A0A1Y0IRP7-F1
#
_entry.id   AF-A0A1Y0IRP7-F1
#
_cell.length_a   1.000
_cell.length_b   1.000
_cell.length_c   1.000
_cell.angle_alpha   90.00
_cell.angle_beta   90.00
_cell.angle_gamma   90.00
#
_symmetry.space_group_name_H-M   'P 1'
#
loop_
_entity.id
_entity.type
_entity.pdbx_description
1 polymer ?
#
loop_
_entity_poly.entity_id
_entity_poly.type
_entity_poly.pdbx_seq_one_letter_code
_entity_poly.pdbx_strand_id
1 'polypeptide(L)' 'MDELTTSQVLDLCGFAPDVLDRYDVEITQAAPVRKVVRFTTPHGQYALKKFNLSPKNCAFRWPRWSMSRKKGSWCRAC' A
#
# COMPACT_ATOMS: atom_id res chain seq x y z
N MET A 1 6.51 24.75 5.34
CA MET A 1 5.94 23.53 4.74
C MET A 1 5.40 22.74 5.92
N ASP A 2 4.10 22.81 6.15
CA ASP A 2 3.45 22.13 7.27
C ASP A 2 3.62 20.61 7.11
N GLU A 3 4.28 19.97 8.07
CA GLU A 3 4.39 18.51 8.11
C GLU A 3 3.01 17.93 8.41
N LEU A 4 2.39 17.34 7.38
CA LEU A 4 1.11 16.64 7.54
C LEU A 4 1.32 15.38 8.37
N THR A 5 0.46 15.15 9.35
CA THR A 5 0.49 13.92 10.15
C THR A 5 0.06 12.72 9.31
N THR A 6 0.46 11.51 9.73
CA THR A 6 0.05 10.26 9.08
C THR A 6 -1.47 10.14 8.93
N SER A 7 -2.22 10.55 9.96
CA SER A 7 -3.69 10.61 9.94
C SER A 7 -4.23 11.55 8.86
N GLN A 8 -3.67 12.75 8.72
CA GLN A 8 -4.08 13.71 7.67
C GLN A 8 -3.78 13.16 6.27
N VAL A 9 -2.65 12.50 6.08
CA VAL A 9 -2.29 11.89 4.79
C VAL A 9 -3.24 10.74 4.43
N LEU A 10 -3.64 9.94 5.41
CA LEU A 10 -4.63 8.87 5.25
C LEU A 10 -6.00 9.44 4.84
N ASP A 11 -6.47 10.46 5.55
CA ASP A 11 -7.74 11.14 5.28
C ASP A 11 -7.76 11.75 3.87
N LEU A 12 -6.68 12.44 3.47
CA LEU A 12 -6.54 13.00 2.12
C LEU A 12 -6.63 11.92 1.02
N CYS A 13 -6.21 10.70 1.31
CA CYS A 13 -6.26 9.58 0.39
C CYS A 13 -7.53 8.73 0.55
N GLY A 14 -8.47 9.12 1.42
CA GLY A 14 -9.74 8.43 1.64
C GLY A 14 -9.59 7.07 2.32
N PHE A 15 -8.57 6.93 3.17
CA PHE A 15 -8.39 5.81 4.10
C PHE A 15 -8.92 6.18 5.48
N ALA A 16 -9.33 5.17 6.24
CA ALA A 16 -9.65 5.37 7.64
C ALA A 16 -8.34 5.60 8.44
N PRO A 17 -8.35 6.46 9.47
CA PRO A 17 -7.16 6.80 10.23
C PRO A 17 -6.57 5.60 11.01
N ASP A 18 -7.40 4.62 11.35
CA ASP A 18 -7.09 3.40 12.11
C ASP A 18 -6.69 2.20 11.23
N VAL A 19 -6.62 2.37 9.90
CA VAL A 19 -6.36 1.26 8.96
C VAL A 19 -5.00 0.59 9.20
N LEU A 20 -4.07 1.28 9.86
CA LEU A 20 -2.72 0.82 10.13
C LEU A 20 -2.56 0.16 11.51
N ASP A 21 -3.53 0.33 12.41
CA ASP A 21 -3.48 -0.18 13.79
C ASP A 21 -3.32 -1.70 13.85
N ARG A 22 -3.79 -2.41 12.81
CA ARG A 22 -3.69 -3.87 12.71
C ARG A 22 -2.33 -4.38 12.25
N TYR A 23 -1.46 -3.51 11.73
CA TYR A 23 -0.22 -3.94 11.07
C TYR A 23 1.02 -3.81 11.96
N ASP A 24 0.89 -3.25 13.17
CA ASP A 24 1.98 -3.06 14.13
C ASP A 24 3.26 -2.50 13.48
N VAL A 25 3.08 -1.45 12.65
CA VAL A 25 4.17 -0.82 11.89
C VAL A 25 4.46 0.56 12.46
N GLU A 26 5.70 0.78 12.85
CA GLU A 26 6.18 2.10 13.26
C GLU A 26 6.44 2.97 12.01
N ILE A 27 5.66 4.04 11.86
CA ILE A 27 5.69 4.93 10.69
C ILE A 27 6.45 6.19 11.05
N THR A 28 7.61 6.39 10.42
CA THR A 28 8.42 7.60 10.59
C THR A 28 7.96 8.74 9.69
N GLN A 29 7.42 8.39 8.51
CA GLN A 29 6.95 9.38 7.55
C GLN A 29 5.82 8.81 6.71
N ALA A 30 4.81 9.62 6.42
CA ALA A 30 3.76 9.31 5.45
C ALA A 30 3.72 10.37 4.36
N ALA A 31 3.59 9.94 3.11
CA ALA A 31 3.46 10.84 1.97
C ALA A 31 2.37 10.35 1.00
N PRO A 32 1.46 11.24 0.56
CA PRO A 32 0.52 10.91 -0.49
C PRO A 32 1.26 10.87 -1.83
N VAL A 33 1.18 9.74 -2.53
CA VAL A 33 1.78 9.54 -3.86
C VAL A 33 0.70 9.09 -4.84
N ARG A 34 0.16 10.05 -5.61
CA ARG A 34 -0.94 9.85 -6.58
C ARG A 34 -2.20 9.25 -5.94
N LYS A 35 -2.36 7.93 -5.99
CA LYS A 35 -3.53 7.16 -5.47
C LYS A 35 -3.13 6.15 -4.39
N VAL A 36 -1.96 6.37 -3.79
CA VAL A 36 -1.31 5.46 -2.85
C VAL A 36 -0.72 6.29 -1.74
N VAL A 37 -0.78 5.82 -0.50
CA VAL A 37 -0.02 6.39 0.61
C VAL A 37 1.27 5.62 0.75
N ARG A 38 2.42 6.30 0.75
CA ARG A 38 3.72 5.69 1.01
C ARG A 38 4.13 5.95 2.45
N PHE A 39 4.54 4.90 3.15
CA PHE A 39 5.06 4.98 4.50
C PHE A 39 6.55 4.64 4.49
N THR A 40 7.33 5.43 5.22
CA THR A 40 8.69 5.09 5.59
C THR A 40 8.66 4.53 7.01
N THR A 41 9.38 3.44 7.23
CA THR A 41 9.53 2.77 8.52
C THR A 41 11.01 2.47 8.74
N PRO A 42 11.45 2.12 9.97
CA PRO A 42 12.83 1.72 10.23
C PRO A 42 13.26 0.49 9.40
N HIS A 43 12.29 -0.34 9.01
CA HIS A 43 12.52 -1.58 8.27
C HIS A 43 12.44 -1.42 6.75
N GLY A 44 11.99 -0.27 6.25
CA GLY A 44 11.94 0.00 4.82
C GLY A 44 10.77 0.90 4.41
N GLN A 45 10.36 0.78 3.16
CA GLN A 45 9.25 1.57 2.60
C GLN A 45 8.07 0.67 2.24
N TYR A 46 6.88 1.10 2.66
CA TYR A 46 5.61 0.42 2.44
C TYR A 46 4.66 1.32 1.67
N ALA A 47 3.69 0.71 0.99
CA ALA A 47 2.72 1.42 0.17
C ALA A 47 1.31 0.87 0.43
N LEU A 48 0.39 1.75 0.78
CA LEU A 48 -1.01 1.44 1.00
C LEU A 48 -1.85 1.96 -0.16
N LYS A 49 -2.54 1.03 -0.82
CA LYS A 49 -3.36 1.28 -2.00
C LYS A 49 -4.77 0.75 -1.78
N LYS A 50 -5.76 1.62 -1.99
CA LYS A 50 -7.17 1.22 -1.98
C LYS A 50 -7.49 0.52 -3.29
N PHE A 51 -7.88 -0.74 -3.19
CA PHE A 51 -8.36 -1.51 -4.33
C PHE A 51 -9.88 -1.51 -4.31
N ASN A 52 -10.52 -0.97 -5.36
CA ASN A 52 -11.96 -1.09 -5.54
C ASN A 52 -12.24 -2.45 -6.20
N LEU A 53 -12.08 -3.53 -5.44
CA LEU A 53 -12.31 -4.89 -5.91
C LEU A 53 -13.59 -5.42 -5.25
N SER A 54 -14.49 -5.96 -6.06
CA SER A 54 -15.58 -6.79 -5.56
C SER A 54 -14.99 -8.00 -4.80
N PRO A 55 -15.66 -8.53 -3.76
CA PRO A 55 -15.13 -9.63 -2.93
C PRO A 55 -14.64 -10.84 -3.75
N LYS A 56 -15.35 -11.16 -4.84
CA LYS A 56 -14.98 -12.23 -5.80
C LYS A 56 -13.64 -12.00 -6.51
N ASN A 57 -13.24 -10.74 -6.71
CA ASN A 57 -11.99 -10.37 -7.38
C ASN A 57 -10.80 -10.21 -6.42
N CYS A 58 -11.04 -10.02 -5.12
CA CYS A 58 -9.99 -10.00 -4.10
C CYS A 58 -9.33 -11.38 -3.96
N ALA A 59 -10.13 -12.45 -3.78
CA ALA A 59 -9.60 -13.80 -3.58
C ALA A 59 -8.81 -14.34 -4.78
N PHE A 60 -9.17 -13.94 -6.01
CA PHE A 60 -8.53 -14.45 -7.23
C PHE A 60 -7.17 -13.79 -7.53
N ARG A 61 -6.93 -12.55 -7.08
CA ARG A 61 -5.69 -11.82 -7.38
C ARG A 61 -4.55 -12.08 -6.38
N TRP A 62 -4.87 -12.40 -5.13
CA TRP A 62 -3.86 -12.69 -4.09
C TRP A 62 -2.94 -13.87 -4.47
N PRO A 63 -3.45 -15.02 -4.97
CA PRO A 63 -2.60 -16.13 -5.41
C PRO A 63 -1.73 -15.77 -6.63
N ARG A 64 -2.23 -14.92 -7.54
CA ARG A 64 -1.50 -14.57 -8.76
C ARG A 64 -0.29 -13.67 -8.46
N TRP A 65 -0.40 -12.75 -7.50
CA TRP A 65 0.71 -11.89 -7.09
C TRP A 65 1.76 -12.64 -6.25
N SER A 66 1.34 -13.61 -5.44
CA SER A 66 2.27 -14.48 -4.68
C SER A 66 2.94 -15.54 -5.58
N MET A 67 2.26 -16.06 -6.61
CA MET A 67 2.86 -16.96 -7.60
C MET A 67 3.85 -16.25 -8.53
N SER A 68 3.56 -15.02 -8.97
CA SER A 68 4.48 -14.27 -9.85
C SER A 68 5.78 -13.85 -9.15
N ARG A 69 5.83 -13.78 -7.81
CA ARG A 69 7.07 -13.57 -7.07
C ARG A 69 7.99 -14.81 -7.03
N LYS A 70 7.44 -16.03 -7.18
CA LYS A 70 8.24 -17.26 -7.26
C LYS A 70 8.81 -17.53 -8.66
N LYS A 71 8.25 -16.91 -9.70
CA LYS A 71 8.81 -16.90 -11.06
C LYS A 71 9.61 -15.61 -11.27
N GLY A 72 10.86 -15.62 -10.79
CA GLY A 72 11.87 -14.80 -11.45
C GLY A 72 11.89 -15.18 -12.93
N SER A 73 11.91 -14.17 -13.80
CA SER A 73 12.21 -14.25 -15.25
C SER A 73 11.06 -14.11 -16.27
N TRP A 74 11.11 -12.96 -16.96
CA TRP A 74 10.92 -12.72 -18.41
C TRP A 74 9.52 -12.69 -19.04
N CYS A 75 9.21 -11.54 -19.65
CA CYS A 75 8.80 -11.42 -21.07
C CYS A 75 9.03 -9.97 -21.53
N ARG A 76 10.05 -9.73 -22.38
CA ARG A 76 10.03 -8.63 -23.35
C ARG A 76 8.92 -8.98 -24.35
N ALA A 77 7.89 -8.16 -24.45
CA ALA A 77 6.92 -8.27 -25.53
C ALA A 77 7.47 -7.50 -26.74
N CYS A 78 7.97 -8.23 -27.73
CA CYS A 78 7.74 -7.92 -29.14
C CYS A 78 6.56 -8.79 -29.59
#